data_AF-A0A212IXD7-F1
#
_entry.id   AF-A0A212IXD7-F1
#
_cell.length_a   1.000
_cell.length_b   1.000
_cell.length_c   1.000
_cell.angle_alpha   90.00
_cell.angle_beta   90.00
_cell.angle_gamma   90.00
#
_symmetry.space_group_name_H-M   'P 1'
#
loop_
_entity.id
_entity.type
_entity.pdbx_description
1 polymer ?
#
loop_
_entity_poly.entity_id
_entity_poly.type
_entity_poly.pdbx_seq_one_letter_code
_entity_poly.pdbx_strand_id
1 'polypeptide(L)'
;MKKILLKGILFSTLMFSFMSCSDSEKDEPWVEPEYATTGVYVLNSGSMSSKIDAALTYYDYDKNITTGDVFLNKNEISLGNGGQDMVIYGSKMYITVTQSNCIYITDKTGKLLKYTDGTNTIIKPLNASEQPRKPRSIEAYNGKVYVTLYDGNLARIDTTTMKIDKLASVDGTYPEEFAIVNNKAYVTISDYMGTGAGKKLSIIDLSSFTKTGEIEVVVNPTKIRSDKNGNLYVISNGNYSTIPSSLQKISTSDNKVTVLGTDIASNLEAGKDKIYLMKEDYTTMSTLLSYYDIATNKIVNEAFVEADKADIKRAYNITVDPITENIYIATSDYKNEGGMHIYNSNGGYIKSFKTKGINPMGAYFVTTEVKK
;
A
#
# COMPACT_ATOMS: atom_id res chain seq x y z
N MET A 1 9.77 -38.25 -83.31
CA MET A 1 8.53 -37.88 -82.57
C MET A 1 8.96 -37.32 -81.22
N LYS A 2 8.45 -36.12 -80.86
CA LYS A 2 8.66 -35.31 -79.63
C LYS A 2 10.08 -35.36 -79.03
N LYS A 3 11.05 -34.53 -79.50
CA LYS A 3 11.31 -33.13 -79.05
C LYS A 3 11.16 -32.97 -77.53
N ILE A 4 12.11 -32.46 -76.75
CA ILE A 4 13.43 -31.85 -76.99
C ILE A 4 13.94 -31.42 -75.59
N LEU A 5 15.25 -31.59 -75.34
CA LEU A 5 16.15 -30.72 -74.55
C LEU A 5 15.81 -30.42 -73.06
N LEU A 6 16.73 -30.10 -72.16
CA LEU A 6 17.92 -29.27 -72.33
C LEU A 6 18.82 -29.42 -71.08
N LYS A 7 20.10 -29.75 -71.35
CA LYS A 7 21.37 -29.19 -70.84
C LYS A 7 21.41 -28.76 -69.35
N GLY A 8 22.31 -29.29 -68.53
CA GLY A 8 23.77 -29.08 -68.63
C GLY A 8 24.14 -27.89 -67.72
N ILE A 9 25.21 -27.78 -66.95
CA ILE A 9 26.63 -28.19 -66.99
C ILE A 9 27.15 -27.73 -65.60
N LEU A 10 27.79 -28.56 -64.78
CA LEU A 10 29.22 -28.96 -64.74
C LEU A 10 30.13 -28.00 -63.94
N PHE A 11 31.03 -28.62 -63.17
CA PHE A 11 32.24 -28.10 -62.49
C PHE A 11 32.02 -27.19 -61.27
N SER A 12 32.76 -27.26 -60.18
CA SER A 12 33.86 -28.13 -59.74
C SER A 12 34.26 -27.63 -58.36
N THR A 13 34.20 -28.50 -57.37
CA THR A 13 34.62 -28.30 -55.98
C THR A 13 36.07 -27.87 -55.85
N LEU A 14 36.28 -26.70 -55.23
CA LEU A 14 37.54 -26.34 -54.58
C LEU A 14 37.27 -26.27 -53.07
N MET A 15 37.79 -27.24 -52.31
CA MET A 15 37.74 -27.22 -50.85
C MET A 15 38.75 -26.18 -50.34
N PHE A 16 38.24 -25.10 -49.76
CA PHE A 16 38.98 -24.31 -48.78
C PHE A 16 38.31 -24.50 -47.42
N SER A 17 39.01 -25.21 -46.55
CA SER A 17 38.72 -25.28 -45.12
C SER A 17 38.93 -23.91 -44.50
N PHE A 18 37.85 -23.18 -44.25
CA PHE A 18 37.84 -22.11 -43.26
C PHE A 18 37.41 -22.71 -41.92
N MET A 19 38.34 -22.74 -40.97
CA MET A 19 38.05 -22.84 -39.55
C MET A 19 37.10 -21.70 -39.18
N SER A 20 35.84 -22.03 -38.94
CA SER A 20 34.94 -21.16 -38.19
C SER A 20 35.23 -21.41 -36.71
N CYS A 21 36.04 -20.53 -36.11
CA CYS A 21 35.93 -20.27 -34.68
C CYS A 21 34.54 -19.67 -34.47
N SER A 22 33.57 -20.47 -34.05
CA SER A 22 32.41 -19.94 -33.37
C SER A 22 32.92 -19.44 -32.02
N ASP A 23 33.19 -18.14 -31.92
CA ASP A 23 33.18 -17.46 -30.63
C ASP A 23 31.77 -17.68 -30.07
N SER A 24 31.64 -18.68 -29.20
CA SER A 24 30.48 -18.82 -28.36
C SER A 24 30.51 -17.60 -27.42
N GLU A 25 29.74 -16.57 -27.76
CA GLU A 25 29.33 -15.57 -26.78
C GLU A 25 28.83 -16.36 -25.57
N LYS A 26 29.53 -16.22 -24.44
CA LYS A 26 29.04 -16.74 -23.19
C LYS A 26 27.79 -15.95 -22.88
N ASP A 27 26.62 -16.55 -23.12
CA ASP A 27 25.38 -16.12 -22.53
C ASP A 27 25.62 -16.07 -21.02
N GLU A 28 25.91 -14.88 -20.48
CA GLU A 28 25.90 -14.71 -19.04
C GLU A 28 24.47 -15.00 -18.57
N PRO A 29 24.27 -15.96 -17.66
CA PRO A 29 22.93 -16.32 -17.24
C PRO A 29 22.26 -15.09 -16.64
N TRP A 30 21.06 -14.77 -17.11
CA TRP A 30 20.25 -13.72 -16.51
C TRP A 30 20.03 -14.05 -15.03
N VAL A 31 20.55 -13.20 -14.16
CA VAL A 31 20.35 -13.29 -12.71
C VAL A 31 19.24 -12.31 -12.35
N GLU A 32 18.17 -12.82 -11.75
CA GLU A 32 17.11 -11.97 -11.20
C GLU A 32 17.70 -11.11 -10.08
N PRO A 33 17.51 -9.76 -10.12
CA PRO A 33 17.97 -8.90 -9.06
C PRO A 33 17.32 -9.27 -7.72
N GLU A 34 18.15 -9.52 -6.70
CA GLU A 34 17.66 -9.73 -5.34
C GLU A 34 17.40 -8.38 -4.67
N TYR A 35 16.33 -8.29 -3.87
CA TYR A 35 16.01 -7.09 -3.10
C TYR A 35 16.05 -7.38 -1.61
N ALA A 36 16.40 -6.36 -0.82
CA ALA A 36 16.37 -6.43 0.64
C ALA A 36 15.67 -5.19 1.22
N THR A 37 15.03 -5.37 2.37
CA THR A 37 14.53 -4.28 3.20
C THR A 37 15.66 -3.78 4.10
N THR A 38 16.11 -2.54 3.86
CA THR A 38 17.27 -1.95 4.56
C THR A 38 16.87 -0.93 5.62
N GLY A 39 15.58 -0.60 5.71
CA GLY A 39 15.09 0.37 6.68
C GLY A 39 13.57 0.39 6.71
N VAL A 40 13.03 0.81 7.86
CA VAL A 40 11.58 0.87 8.07
C VAL A 40 11.20 2.24 8.57
N TYR A 41 10.32 2.91 7.86
CA TYR A 41 9.66 4.12 8.33
C TYR A 41 8.38 3.76 9.06
N VAL A 42 8.06 4.49 10.12
CA VAL A 42 6.78 4.41 10.83
C VAL A 42 6.15 5.79 10.85
N LEU A 43 4.98 5.92 10.22
CA LEU A 43 4.18 7.15 10.29
C LEU A 43 3.30 7.10 11.53
N ASN A 44 3.44 8.07 12.42
CA ASN A 44 2.59 8.24 13.59
C ASN A 44 1.57 9.33 13.30
N SER A 45 0.28 9.10 13.52
CA SER A 45 -0.76 10.10 13.19
C SER A 45 -0.73 11.33 14.10
N GLY A 46 -0.10 11.20 15.26
CA GLY A 46 -0.19 12.17 16.35
C GLY A 46 -1.50 12.02 17.12
N SER A 47 -1.83 13.04 17.91
CA SER A 47 -3.05 13.08 18.72
C SER A 47 -3.66 14.47 18.68
N MET A 48 -4.82 14.60 18.03
CA MET A 48 -5.52 15.88 17.91
C MET A 48 -5.99 16.39 19.28
N SER A 49 -6.52 15.50 20.13
CA SER A 49 -6.98 15.86 21.48
C SER A 49 -5.85 16.40 22.35
N SER A 50 -4.64 15.88 22.16
CA SER A 50 -3.45 16.28 22.92
C SER A 50 -2.61 17.33 22.18
N LYS A 51 -3.06 17.82 21.01
CA LYS A 51 -2.34 18.77 20.14
C LYS A 51 -0.91 18.33 19.80
N ILE A 52 -0.74 17.04 19.53
CA ILE A 52 0.52 16.44 19.12
C ILE A 52 0.43 16.16 17.62
N ASP A 53 1.32 16.78 16.86
CA ASP A 53 1.43 16.58 15.42
C ASP A 53 1.87 15.15 15.08
N ALA A 54 1.62 14.76 13.83
CA ALA A 54 2.16 13.56 13.24
C ALA A 54 3.69 13.60 13.21
N ALA A 55 4.29 12.41 13.34
CA ALA A 55 5.74 12.24 13.39
C ALA A 55 6.18 11.08 12.50
N LEU A 56 7.30 11.27 11.79
CA LEU A 56 7.92 10.22 11.00
C LEU A 56 9.10 9.64 11.78
N THR A 57 9.06 8.34 12.01
CA THR A 57 10.11 7.60 12.70
C THR A 57 10.85 6.71 11.73
N TYR A 58 12.16 6.60 11.88
CA TYR A 58 12.98 5.64 11.14
C TYR A 58 13.53 4.58 12.08
N TYR A 59 13.39 3.32 11.68
CA TYR A 59 13.99 2.17 12.32
C TYR A 59 15.07 1.59 11.39
N ASP A 60 16.32 1.67 11.85
CA ASP A 60 17.46 1.02 11.23
C ASP A 60 17.48 -0.46 11.66
N TYR A 61 17.11 -1.34 10.74
CA TYR A 61 16.91 -2.76 11.01
C TYR A 61 18.21 -3.45 11.46
N ASP A 62 19.32 -3.12 10.81
CA ASP A 62 20.63 -3.74 11.04
C ASP A 62 21.25 -3.26 12.36
N LYS A 63 21.15 -1.97 12.65
CA LYS A 63 21.71 -1.39 13.89
C LYS A 63 20.78 -1.51 15.09
N ASN A 64 19.52 -1.87 14.86
CA ASN A 64 18.47 -1.87 15.88
C ASN A 64 18.31 -0.50 16.57
N ILE A 65 18.37 0.59 15.78
CA ILE A 65 18.25 1.97 16.27
C ILE A 65 16.94 2.56 15.77
N THR A 66 16.19 3.18 16.68
CA THR A 66 14.98 3.95 16.32
C THR A 66 15.23 5.44 16.48
N THR A 67 14.92 6.22 15.44
CA THR A 67 15.04 7.68 15.40
C THR A 67 13.67 8.29 15.16
N GLY A 68 13.15 9.01 16.15
CA GLY A 68 11.91 9.78 16.01
C GLY A 68 12.11 11.11 15.29
N ASP A 69 11.00 11.79 15.00
CA ASP A 69 10.98 13.17 14.47
C ASP A 69 11.87 13.39 13.24
N VAL A 70 12.04 12.38 12.39
CA VAL A 70 12.93 12.41 11.23
C VAL A 70 12.55 13.57 10.30
N PHE A 71 11.26 13.71 10.01
CA PHE A 71 10.77 14.78 9.15
C PHE A 71 11.01 16.16 9.77
N LEU A 72 10.70 16.34 11.05
CA LEU A 72 10.91 17.60 11.76
C LEU A 72 12.39 17.99 11.75
N ASN A 73 13.27 17.07 12.14
CA ASN A 73 14.71 17.32 12.21
C ASN A 73 15.34 17.60 10.84
N LYS A 74 14.79 17.03 9.75
CA LYS A 74 15.30 17.28 8.39
C LYS A 74 14.80 18.60 7.80
N ASN A 75 13.63 19.08 8.23
CA ASN A 75 12.93 20.16 7.53
C ASN A 75 12.63 21.40 8.38
N GLU A 76 12.84 21.32 9.70
CA GLU A 76 12.53 22.38 10.66
C GLU A 76 11.04 22.78 10.67
N ILE A 77 10.17 21.90 10.14
CA ILE A 77 8.71 22.02 10.18
C ILE A 77 8.11 20.66 10.55
N SER A 78 7.00 20.66 11.29
CA SER A 78 6.27 19.42 11.62
C SER A 78 5.43 18.94 10.43
N LEU A 79 5.01 17.67 10.47
CA LEU A 79 4.03 17.14 9.51
C LEU A 79 2.63 17.74 9.72
N GLY A 80 2.34 18.30 10.90
CA GLY A 80 1.01 18.78 11.28
C GLY A 80 0.08 17.65 11.70
N ASN A 81 -1.23 17.83 11.61
CA ASN A 81 -2.20 16.98 12.30
C ASN A 81 -2.75 15.84 11.43
N GLY A 82 -2.76 14.62 11.97
CA GLY A 82 -3.41 13.47 11.35
C GLY A 82 -2.65 12.91 10.16
N GLY A 83 -1.40 12.50 10.39
CA GLY A 83 -0.67 11.67 9.45
C GLY A 83 -1.47 10.40 9.19
N GLN A 84 -1.76 10.13 7.92
CA GLN A 84 -2.79 9.18 7.54
C GLN A 84 -2.21 7.95 6.85
N ASP A 85 -1.39 8.17 5.82
CA ASP A 85 -0.83 7.10 5.00
C ASP A 85 0.49 7.57 4.36
N MET A 86 1.29 6.63 3.87
CA MET A 86 2.53 6.91 3.17
C MET A 86 2.82 5.87 2.09
N VAL A 87 3.48 6.27 1.01
CA VAL A 87 4.12 5.32 0.09
C VAL A 87 5.55 5.73 -0.20
N ILE A 88 6.45 4.74 -0.22
CA ILE A 88 7.82 4.89 -0.69
C ILE A 88 7.87 4.38 -2.13
N TYR A 89 8.16 5.25 -3.07
CA TYR A 89 8.17 4.90 -4.49
C TYR A 89 9.38 5.50 -5.22
N GLY A 90 10.17 4.62 -5.84
CA GLY A 90 11.45 4.98 -6.44
C GLY A 90 12.39 5.58 -5.40
N SER A 91 12.78 6.85 -5.58
CA SER A 91 13.65 7.60 -4.67
C SER A 91 12.91 8.53 -3.71
N LYS A 92 11.58 8.51 -3.70
CA LYS A 92 10.75 9.48 -2.97
C LYS A 92 9.84 8.81 -1.95
N MET A 93 9.48 9.56 -0.92
CA MET A 93 8.36 9.22 -0.03
C MET A 93 7.26 10.26 -0.19
N TYR A 94 6.01 9.80 -0.20
CA TYR A 94 4.81 10.62 -0.31
C TYR A 94 3.95 10.39 0.92
N ILE A 95 3.69 11.43 1.70
CA ILE A 95 3.06 11.34 3.03
C ILE A 95 1.76 12.13 3.01
N THR A 96 0.62 11.48 3.27
CA THR A 96 -0.67 12.16 3.39
C THR A 96 -0.90 12.58 4.84
N VAL A 97 -1.29 13.84 5.02
CA VAL A 97 -1.64 14.40 6.34
C VAL A 97 -3.01 15.03 6.25
N THR A 98 -4.03 14.25 6.63
CA THR A 98 -5.44 14.54 6.35
C THR A 98 -5.88 15.87 6.95
N GLN A 99 -5.63 16.13 8.24
CA GLN A 99 -6.18 17.31 8.90
C GLN A 99 -5.39 18.58 8.57
N SER A 100 -4.14 18.45 8.17
CA SER A 100 -3.34 19.54 7.59
C SER A 100 -3.69 19.83 6.13
N ASN A 101 -4.48 18.99 5.45
CA ASN A 101 -4.74 19.08 4.02
C ASN A 101 -3.46 19.08 3.16
N CYS A 102 -2.45 18.31 3.57
CA CYS A 102 -1.14 18.31 2.94
C CYS A 102 -0.77 16.92 2.42
N ILE A 103 -0.04 16.90 1.30
CA ILE A 103 0.75 15.75 0.84
C ILE A 103 2.20 16.22 0.77
N TYR A 104 3.06 15.66 1.63
CA TYR A 104 4.48 15.98 1.66
C TYR A 104 5.25 15.02 0.76
N ILE A 105 6.19 15.54 -0.01
CA ILE A 105 7.07 14.72 -0.87
C ILE A 105 8.51 14.94 -0.43
N THR A 106 9.19 13.85 -0.08
CA THR A 106 10.55 13.86 0.45
C THR A 106 11.45 12.88 -0.30
N ASP A 107 12.76 13.04 -0.16
CA ASP A 107 13.70 11.95 -0.46
C ASP A 107 13.60 10.84 0.61
N LYS A 108 14.29 9.71 0.38
CA LYS A 108 14.36 8.58 1.34
C LYS A 108 15.05 8.91 2.68
N THR A 109 15.58 10.12 2.88
CA THR A 109 16.12 10.55 4.18
C THR A 109 15.09 11.32 5.00
N GLY A 110 13.92 11.62 4.43
CA GLY A 110 12.88 12.45 5.01
C GLY A 110 13.05 13.95 4.75
N LYS A 111 14.00 14.36 3.89
CA LYS A 111 14.19 15.77 3.50
C LYS A 111 13.19 16.13 2.39
N LEU A 112 12.49 17.26 2.56
CA LEU A 112 11.61 17.79 1.54
C LEU A 112 12.37 18.03 0.24
N LEU A 113 11.80 17.54 -0.85
CA LEU A 113 12.24 17.91 -2.17
C LEU A 113 11.79 19.35 -2.46
N LYS A 114 12.30 19.88 -3.56
CA LYS A 114 11.97 21.22 -4.04
C LYS A 114 11.39 21.15 -5.44
N TYR A 115 10.42 22.00 -5.71
CA TYR A 115 10.00 22.30 -7.06
C TYR A 115 11.10 23.08 -7.80
N THR A 116 10.92 23.24 -9.11
CA THR A 116 11.84 24.00 -9.97
C THR A 116 11.95 25.47 -9.59
N ASP A 117 10.94 26.03 -8.91
CA ASP A 117 10.94 27.40 -8.38
C ASP A 117 11.63 27.54 -7.01
N GLY A 118 12.18 26.45 -6.47
CA GLY A 118 12.89 26.41 -5.19
C GLY A 118 12.00 26.27 -3.95
N THR A 119 10.67 26.24 -4.11
CA THR A 119 9.73 26.02 -3.01
C THR A 119 9.64 24.54 -2.60
N ASN A 120 9.30 24.27 -1.35
CA ASN A 120 9.19 22.91 -0.82
C ASN A 120 8.02 22.15 -1.48
N THR A 121 8.22 20.86 -1.75
CA THR A 121 7.20 19.98 -2.36
C THR A 121 6.13 19.56 -1.34
N ILE A 122 5.26 20.51 -1.04
CA ILE A 122 4.07 20.34 -0.21
C ILE A 122 2.86 20.59 -1.11
N ILE A 123 2.11 19.55 -1.45
CA ILE A 123 0.87 19.69 -2.22
C ILE A 123 -0.26 20.00 -1.23
N LYS A 124 -0.97 21.10 -1.47
CA LYS A 124 -2.22 21.45 -0.80
C LYS A 124 -3.35 21.36 -1.83
N PRO A 125 -4.01 20.20 -1.97
CA PRO A 125 -5.02 20.04 -2.99
C PRO A 125 -6.22 20.93 -2.68
N LEU A 126 -6.64 21.74 -3.65
CA LEU A 126 -7.78 22.65 -3.55
C LEU A 126 -8.88 22.23 -4.53
N ASN A 127 -10.14 22.52 -4.20
CA ASN A 127 -11.23 22.41 -5.16
C ASN A 127 -11.40 23.70 -5.98
N ALA A 128 -12.37 23.72 -6.90
CA ALA A 128 -12.60 24.86 -7.78
C ALA A 128 -13.00 26.16 -7.04
N SER A 129 -13.45 26.04 -5.79
CA SER A 129 -13.78 27.15 -4.88
C SER A 129 -12.68 27.44 -3.86
N GLU A 130 -11.44 27.01 -4.16
CA GLU A 130 -10.25 27.19 -3.32
C GLU A 130 -10.36 26.59 -1.91
N GLN A 131 -11.28 25.64 -1.71
CA GLN A 131 -11.40 24.93 -0.43
C GLN A 131 -10.43 23.75 -0.37
N PRO A 132 -9.82 23.48 0.80
CA PRO A 132 -8.90 22.35 0.97
C PRO A 132 -9.60 21.01 0.73
N ARG A 133 -8.92 20.11 0.01
CA ARG A 133 -9.29 18.71 -0.10
C ARG A 133 -8.46 17.91 0.89
N LYS A 134 -9.10 17.03 1.66
CA LYS A 134 -8.43 16.20 2.68
C LYS A 134 -7.86 14.93 2.03
N PRO A 135 -6.52 14.75 1.94
CA PRO A 135 -5.94 13.52 1.43
C PRO A 135 -6.08 12.37 2.42
N ARG A 136 -6.29 11.15 1.91
CA ARG A 136 -6.53 9.93 2.68
C ARG A 136 -5.48 8.87 2.38
N SER A 137 -5.86 7.81 1.69
CA SER A 137 -4.97 6.70 1.33
C SER A 137 -4.12 7.04 0.10
N ILE A 138 -2.95 6.41 0.00
CA ILE A 138 -1.98 6.65 -1.06
C ILE A 138 -1.35 5.35 -1.54
N GLU A 139 -1.23 5.19 -2.86
CA GLU A 139 -0.57 4.04 -3.48
C GLU A 139 0.18 4.47 -4.75
N ALA A 140 1.25 3.76 -5.09
CA ALA A 140 2.03 4.02 -6.28
C ALA A 140 1.88 2.88 -7.30
N TYR A 141 1.72 3.23 -8.57
CA TYR A 141 1.57 2.26 -9.65
C TYR A 141 1.99 2.86 -10.99
N ASN A 142 2.73 2.09 -11.80
CA ASN A 142 3.16 2.46 -13.16
C ASN A 142 3.70 3.90 -13.32
N GLY A 143 4.63 4.29 -12.46
CA GLY A 143 5.29 5.61 -12.55
C GLY A 143 4.43 6.77 -12.06
N LYS A 144 3.33 6.51 -11.38
CA LYS A 144 2.41 7.51 -10.82
C LYS A 144 2.10 7.19 -9.36
N VAL A 145 1.66 8.20 -8.64
CA VAL A 145 1.15 8.06 -7.27
C VAL A 145 -0.31 8.51 -7.25
N TYR A 146 -1.15 7.77 -6.57
CA TYR A 146 -2.60 7.99 -6.52
C TYR A 146 -3.02 8.26 -5.08
N VAL A 147 -3.91 9.23 -4.88
CA VAL A 147 -4.33 9.66 -3.53
C VAL A 147 -5.84 9.84 -3.51
N THR A 148 -6.52 9.20 -2.57
CA THR A 148 -7.94 9.47 -2.33
C THR A 148 -8.11 10.80 -1.61
N LEU A 149 -9.06 11.61 -2.09
CA LEU A 149 -9.42 12.90 -1.54
C LEU A 149 -10.87 12.83 -1.05
N TYR A 150 -11.10 13.19 0.21
CA TYR A 150 -12.38 13.05 0.89
C TYR A 150 -13.57 13.75 0.24
N ASP A 151 -13.33 14.68 -0.66
CA ASP A 151 -14.37 15.36 -1.43
C ASP A 151 -14.88 14.55 -2.64
N GLY A 152 -14.54 13.26 -2.72
CA GLY A 152 -15.05 12.36 -3.75
C GLY A 152 -14.17 12.28 -4.99
N ASN A 153 -12.85 12.35 -4.83
CA ASN A 153 -11.93 12.25 -5.95
C ASN A 153 -10.75 11.31 -5.68
N LEU A 154 -10.23 10.70 -6.74
CA LEU A 154 -8.91 10.09 -6.79
C LEU A 154 -7.99 11.05 -7.55
N ALA A 155 -6.94 11.52 -6.88
CA ALA A 155 -5.91 12.34 -7.49
C ALA A 155 -4.78 11.48 -8.05
N ARG A 156 -4.20 11.91 -9.16
CA ARG A 156 -2.96 11.36 -9.71
C ARG A 156 -1.85 12.39 -9.62
N ILE A 157 -0.73 12.00 -9.04
CA ILE A 157 0.49 12.77 -8.92
C ILE A 157 1.48 12.25 -9.95
N ASP A 158 2.00 13.16 -10.76
CA ASP A 158 3.13 12.89 -11.63
C ASP A 158 4.43 12.88 -10.81
N THR A 159 5.18 11.78 -10.86
CA THR A 159 6.35 11.58 -9.99
C THR A 159 7.58 12.39 -10.39
N THR A 160 7.56 12.99 -11.59
CA THR A 160 8.65 13.83 -12.11
C THR A 160 8.43 15.27 -11.70
N THR A 161 7.26 15.82 -11.98
CA THR A 161 6.88 17.20 -11.63
C THR A 161 6.46 17.35 -10.17
N MET A 162 6.10 16.25 -9.51
CA MET A 162 5.63 16.20 -8.12
C MET A 162 4.33 17.00 -7.89
N LYS A 163 3.49 17.09 -8.92
CA LYS A 163 2.22 17.83 -8.90
C LYS A 163 1.06 16.90 -9.21
N ILE A 164 -0.13 17.24 -8.71
CA ILE A 164 -1.37 16.61 -9.16
C ILE A 164 -1.58 17.00 -10.62
N ASP A 165 -1.60 16.01 -11.52
CA ASP A 165 -1.76 16.22 -12.96
C ASP A 165 -3.16 15.84 -13.46
N LYS A 166 -3.91 15.01 -12.71
CA LYS A 166 -5.30 14.65 -12.98
C LYS A 166 -6.10 14.37 -11.71
N LEU A 167 -7.42 14.53 -11.83
CA LEU A 167 -8.44 14.11 -10.86
C LEU A 167 -9.49 13.26 -11.57
N ALA A 168 -9.91 12.18 -10.93
CA ALA A 168 -11.05 11.36 -11.35
C ALA A 168 -12.09 11.39 -10.23
N SER A 169 -13.33 11.77 -10.56
CA SER A 169 -14.42 11.70 -9.58
C SER A 169 -14.78 10.25 -9.30
N VAL A 170 -14.87 9.93 -8.01
CA VAL A 170 -15.51 8.69 -7.56
C VAL A 170 -16.99 8.96 -7.34
N ASP A 171 -17.78 7.90 -7.19
CA ASP A 171 -19.21 8.05 -7.00
C ASP A 171 -19.55 8.10 -5.51
N GLY A 172 -19.60 9.31 -4.99
CA GLY A 172 -19.85 9.62 -3.59
C GLY A 172 -18.73 10.44 -2.95
N THR A 173 -18.93 10.78 -1.70
CA THR A 173 -17.95 11.49 -0.86
C THR A 173 -17.31 10.54 0.13
N TYR A 174 -16.20 10.95 0.73
CA TYR A 174 -15.43 10.17 1.72
C TYR A 174 -14.80 8.87 1.19
N PRO A 175 -14.09 8.89 0.04
CA PRO A 175 -13.25 7.76 -0.32
C PRO A 175 -12.17 7.51 0.74
N GLU A 176 -11.95 6.25 1.08
CA GLU A 176 -10.92 5.82 2.05
C GLU A 176 -9.78 5.09 1.34
N GLU A 177 -9.54 3.82 1.63
CA GLU A 177 -8.52 3.02 0.97
C GLU A 177 -8.96 2.59 -0.42
N PHE A 178 -7.96 2.29 -1.25
CA PHE A 178 -8.15 1.70 -2.57
C PHE A 178 -7.09 0.64 -2.81
N ALA A 179 -7.35 -0.25 -3.74
CA ALA A 179 -6.36 -1.22 -4.22
C ALA A 179 -6.32 -1.17 -5.74
N ILE A 180 -5.12 -1.36 -6.30
CA ILE A 180 -4.93 -1.40 -7.75
C ILE A 180 -4.79 -2.85 -8.22
N VAL A 181 -5.67 -3.26 -9.12
CA VAL A 181 -5.61 -4.58 -9.78
C VAL A 181 -5.86 -4.40 -11.26
N ASN A 182 -5.04 -5.01 -12.12
CA ASN A 182 -5.21 -5.01 -13.57
C ASN A 182 -5.42 -3.59 -14.15
N ASN A 183 -4.58 -2.63 -13.75
CA ASN A 183 -4.63 -1.22 -14.19
C ASN A 183 -5.95 -0.50 -13.85
N LYS A 184 -6.67 -0.96 -12.83
CA LYS A 184 -7.87 -0.32 -12.29
C LYS A 184 -7.70 -0.08 -10.79
N ALA A 185 -8.09 1.11 -10.33
CA ALA A 185 -8.20 1.40 -8.91
C ALA A 185 -9.63 1.12 -8.43
N TYR A 186 -9.75 0.35 -7.35
CA TYR A 186 -11.01 0.03 -6.69
C TYR A 186 -11.08 0.81 -5.38
N VAL A 187 -11.82 1.91 -5.40
CA VAL A 187 -11.83 2.90 -4.33
C VAL A 187 -13.02 2.68 -3.41
N THR A 188 -12.78 2.43 -2.13
CA THR A 188 -13.84 2.32 -1.11
C THR A 188 -14.52 3.66 -0.88
N ILE A 189 -15.85 3.67 -0.77
CA ILE A 189 -16.65 4.86 -0.46
C ILE A 189 -17.30 4.66 0.90
N SER A 190 -16.70 5.24 1.94
CA SER A 190 -17.14 5.07 3.33
C SER A 190 -18.48 5.76 3.60
N ASP A 191 -19.13 5.35 4.69
CA ASP A 191 -20.35 5.99 5.18
C ASP A 191 -20.04 6.90 6.37
N TYR A 192 -19.02 7.74 6.24
CA TYR A 192 -18.52 8.59 7.33
C TYR A 192 -19.62 9.42 8.02
N MET A 193 -20.64 9.85 7.26
CA MET A 193 -21.77 10.63 7.78
C MET A 193 -22.90 9.78 8.38
N GLY A 194 -22.83 8.45 8.29
CA GLY A 194 -23.83 7.52 8.81
C GLY A 194 -25.19 7.61 8.10
N THR A 195 -25.21 7.98 6.81
CA THR A 195 -26.47 8.17 6.05
C THR A 195 -26.91 6.91 5.32
N GLY A 196 -26.08 5.86 5.32
CA GLY A 196 -26.26 4.64 4.53
C GLY A 196 -25.86 4.77 3.07
N ALA A 197 -25.29 5.90 2.65
CA ALA A 197 -24.92 6.17 1.27
C ALA A 197 -23.58 5.51 0.89
N GLY A 198 -22.66 5.39 1.84
CA GLY A 198 -21.36 4.74 1.63
C GLY A 198 -21.49 3.22 1.62
N LYS A 199 -21.73 2.61 0.46
CA LYS A 199 -21.92 1.15 0.34
C LYS A 199 -21.41 0.58 -0.98
N LYS A 200 -20.34 1.17 -1.52
CA LYS A 200 -19.80 0.76 -2.82
C LYS A 200 -18.31 0.97 -2.94
N LEU A 201 -17.74 0.31 -3.94
CA LEU A 201 -16.44 0.62 -4.52
C LEU A 201 -16.64 1.35 -5.86
N SER A 202 -15.89 2.42 -6.10
CA SER A 202 -15.78 3.00 -7.46
C SER A 202 -14.61 2.38 -8.21
N ILE A 203 -14.82 2.01 -9.48
CA ILE A 203 -13.77 1.46 -10.35
C ILE A 203 -13.27 2.58 -11.27
N ILE A 204 -12.00 2.95 -11.14
CA ILE A 204 -11.32 3.92 -12.01
C ILE A 204 -10.35 3.17 -12.93
N ASP A 205 -10.52 3.31 -14.24
CA ASP A 205 -9.50 2.84 -15.19
C ASP A 205 -8.31 3.79 -15.17
N LEU A 206 -7.09 3.28 -14.94
CA LEU A 206 -5.91 4.14 -14.75
C LEU A 206 -5.30 4.65 -16.07
N SER A 207 -5.63 4.05 -17.21
CA SER A 207 -5.18 4.50 -18.54
C SER A 207 -5.94 5.75 -18.96
N SER A 208 -7.28 5.70 -18.96
CA SER A 208 -8.11 6.87 -19.25
C SER A 208 -8.17 7.85 -18.06
N PHE A 209 -7.99 7.31 -16.85
CA PHE A 209 -8.20 7.99 -15.58
C PHE A 209 -9.65 8.47 -15.40
N THR A 210 -10.60 7.57 -15.68
CA THR A 210 -12.05 7.82 -15.60
C THR A 210 -12.76 6.69 -14.85
N LYS A 211 -13.87 7.00 -14.19
CA LYS A 211 -14.76 5.98 -13.61
C LYS A 211 -15.31 5.10 -14.73
N THR A 212 -15.24 3.78 -14.56
CA THR A 212 -15.76 2.79 -15.52
C THR A 212 -16.83 1.88 -14.92
N GLY A 213 -17.01 1.89 -13.60
CA GLY A 213 -18.04 1.10 -12.94
C GLY A 213 -18.06 1.29 -11.43
N GLU A 214 -18.91 0.50 -10.79
CA GLU A 214 -19.01 0.42 -9.34
C GLU A 214 -19.42 -0.98 -8.91
N ILE A 215 -19.14 -1.30 -7.65
CA ILE A 215 -19.46 -2.59 -7.02
C ILE A 215 -20.17 -2.29 -5.71
N GLU A 216 -21.43 -2.73 -5.56
CA GLU A 216 -22.14 -2.63 -4.28
C GLU A 216 -21.54 -3.61 -3.26
N VAL A 217 -21.29 -3.12 -2.05
CA VAL A 217 -20.74 -3.88 -0.92
C VAL A 217 -21.51 -3.53 0.35
N VAL A 218 -21.23 -4.23 1.45
CA VAL A 218 -21.79 -3.87 2.77
C VAL A 218 -21.43 -2.42 3.14
N VAL A 219 -22.35 -1.74 3.82
CA VAL A 219 -22.21 -0.32 4.20
C VAL A 219 -20.92 -0.03 4.98
N ASN A 220 -20.39 1.15 4.77
CA ASN A 220 -19.16 1.70 5.34
C ASN A 220 -17.89 0.91 4.99
N PRO A 221 -17.60 0.63 3.69
CA PRO A 221 -16.31 0.08 3.28
C PRO A 221 -15.18 1.08 3.55
N THR A 222 -14.13 0.64 4.21
CA THR A 222 -13.01 1.52 4.62
C THR A 222 -11.62 0.94 4.36
N LYS A 223 -11.49 -0.39 4.35
CA LYS A 223 -10.23 -1.10 4.12
C LYS A 223 -10.32 -1.98 2.90
N ILE A 224 -9.25 -2.04 2.12
CA ILE A 224 -9.17 -2.92 0.96
C ILE A 224 -7.74 -3.35 0.67
N ARG A 225 -7.54 -4.63 0.37
CA ARG A 225 -6.29 -5.17 -0.17
C ARG A 225 -6.58 -6.14 -1.30
N SER A 226 -5.57 -6.40 -2.13
CA SER A 226 -5.63 -7.44 -3.14
C SER A 226 -4.76 -8.64 -2.75
N ASP A 227 -5.16 -9.85 -3.14
CA ASP A 227 -4.27 -11.01 -3.11
C ASP A 227 -3.47 -11.14 -4.42
N LYS A 228 -2.50 -12.05 -4.42
CA LYS A 228 -1.69 -12.40 -5.59
C LYS A 228 -2.49 -12.87 -6.82
N ASN A 229 -3.75 -13.25 -6.64
CA ASN A 229 -4.64 -13.69 -7.72
C ASN A 229 -5.52 -12.55 -8.24
N GLY A 230 -5.38 -11.33 -7.72
CA GLY A 230 -6.18 -10.17 -8.09
C GLY A 230 -7.59 -10.17 -7.51
N ASN A 231 -7.89 -10.99 -6.50
CA ASN A 231 -9.13 -10.82 -5.73
C ASN A 231 -8.95 -9.69 -4.72
N LEU A 232 -10.02 -8.96 -4.47
CA LEU A 232 -10.03 -7.91 -3.44
C LEU A 232 -10.65 -8.44 -2.16
N TYR A 233 -10.13 -8.00 -1.03
CA TYR A 233 -10.70 -8.24 0.29
C TYR A 233 -11.03 -6.90 0.90
N VAL A 234 -12.27 -6.72 1.35
CA VAL A 234 -12.81 -5.45 1.83
C VAL A 234 -13.33 -5.60 3.25
N ILE A 235 -12.93 -4.70 4.16
CA ILE A 235 -13.65 -4.49 5.41
C ILE A 235 -14.68 -3.38 5.21
N SER A 236 -15.92 -3.73 5.49
CA SER A 236 -17.01 -2.80 5.74
C SER A 236 -17.30 -2.74 7.23
N ASN A 237 -17.34 -1.56 7.83
CA ASN A 237 -17.53 -1.41 9.28
C ASN A 237 -19.00 -1.47 9.72
N GLY A 238 -19.93 -1.57 8.78
CA GLY A 238 -21.35 -1.55 9.09
C GLY A 238 -21.82 -0.18 9.57
N ASN A 239 -22.85 -0.15 10.39
CA ASN A 239 -23.47 1.10 10.89
C ASN A 239 -23.32 1.29 12.40
N TYR A 240 -22.44 0.52 13.05
CA TYR A 240 -22.22 0.52 14.51
C TYR A 240 -23.50 0.26 15.33
N SER A 241 -24.48 -0.39 14.72
CA SER A 241 -25.77 -0.72 15.32
C SER A 241 -26.25 -2.08 14.81
N THR A 242 -27.18 -2.12 13.88
CA THR A 242 -27.81 -3.35 13.37
C THR A 242 -27.01 -4.08 12.29
N ILE A 243 -26.08 -3.39 11.63
CA ILE A 243 -25.21 -3.96 10.60
C ILE A 243 -23.80 -4.03 11.20
N PRO A 244 -23.27 -5.23 11.51
CA PRO A 244 -21.93 -5.39 12.04
C PRO A 244 -20.87 -5.19 10.95
N SER A 245 -19.60 -5.18 11.35
CA SER A 245 -18.50 -5.19 10.39
C SER A 245 -18.49 -6.48 9.56
N SER A 246 -17.85 -6.50 8.40
CA SER A 246 -17.77 -7.69 7.55
C SER A 246 -16.50 -7.75 6.73
N LEU A 247 -16.03 -8.97 6.48
CA LEU A 247 -15.01 -9.26 5.47
C LEU A 247 -15.72 -9.74 4.20
N GLN A 248 -15.39 -9.12 3.08
CA GLN A 248 -15.93 -9.46 1.77
C GLN A 248 -14.80 -9.78 0.80
N LYS A 249 -14.97 -10.82 -0.02
CA LYS A 249 -14.10 -11.12 -1.17
C LYS A 249 -14.79 -10.67 -2.45
N ILE A 250 -14.05 -10.01 -3.32
CA ILE A 250 -14.54 -9.57 -4.63
C ILE A 250 -13.64 -10.16 -5.71
N SER A 251 -14.24 -10.92 -6.62
CA SER A 251 -13.53 -11.37 -7.82
C SER A 251 -13.53 -10.24 -8.84
N THR A 252 -12.34 -9.81 -9.29
CA THR A 252 -12.21 -8.67 -10.23
C THR A 252 -12.50 -9.05 -11.68
N SER A 253 -12.62 -10.34 -12.00
CA SER A 253 -12.97 -10.81 -13.35
C SER A 253 -14.45 -10.61 -13.68
N ASP A 254 -15.34 -10.72 -12.69
CA ASP A 254 -16.80 -10.62 -12.85
C ASP A 254 -17.45 -9.64 -11.86
N ASN A 255 -16.65 -8.97 -11.02
CA ASN A 255 -17.07 -8.08 -9.93
C ASN A 255 -18.01 -8.75 -8.90
N LYS A 256 -17.95 -10.09 -8.77
CA LYS A 256 -18.79 -10.82 -7.83
C LYS A 256 -18.32 -10.63 -6.39
N VAL A 257 -19.23 -10.17 -5.53
CA VAL A 257 -19.01 -10.00 -4.09
C VAL A 257 -19.47 -11.24 -3.32
N THR A 258 -18.66 -11.69 -2.36
CA THR A 258 -18.98 -12.76 -1.42
C THR A 258 -18.67 -12.29 0.00
N VAL A 259 -19.66 -12.25 0.88
CA VAL A 259 -19.42 -12.00 2.32
C VAL A 259 -18.83 -13.27 2.93
N LEU A 260 -17.59 -13.19 3.41
CA LEU A 260 -16.87 -14.31 4.01
C LEU A 260 -17.20 -14.48 5.50
N GLY A 261 -17.48 -13.37 6.19
CA GLY A 261 -17.94 -13.39 7.57
C GLY A 261 -18.31 -12.00 8.10
N THR A 262 -19.07 -11.98 9.17
CA THR A 262 -19.59 -10.77 9.84
C THR A 262 -19.08 -10.70 11.27
N ASP A 263 -18.80 -9.49 11.74
CA ASP A 263 -18.25 -9.16 13.04
C ASP A 263 -16.86 -9.77 13.35
N ILE A 264 -16.13 -10.18 12.31
CA ILE A 264 -14.84 -10.89 12.47
C ILE A 264 -13.60 -10.01 12.32
N ALA A 265 -13.74 -8.81 11.75
CA ALA A 265 -12.61 -7.92 11.47
C ALA A 265 -13.06 -6.45 11.35
N SER A 266 -12.17 -5.53 11.72
CA SER A 266 -12.25 -4.08 11.51
C SER A 266 -11.03 -3.52 10.76
N ASN A 267 -9.97 -4.33 10.60
CA ASN A 267 -8.80 -4.01 9.79
C ASN A 267 -8.26 -5.28 9.11
N LEU A 268 -7.53 -5.12 8.00
CA LEU A 268 -6.95 -6.22 7.25
C LEU A 268 -5.61 -5.84 6.61
N GLU A 269 -4.75 -6.83 6.40
CA GLU A 269 -3.57 -6.70 5.54
C GLU A 269 -3.35 -7.98 4.74
N ALA A 270 -2.84 -7.86 3.51
CA ALA A 270 -2.54 -9.00 2.67
C ALA A 270 -1.07 -9.42 2.86
N GLY A 271 -0.86 -10.69 3.23
CA GLY A 271 0.40 -11.39 3.00
C GLY A 271 0.32 -12.28 1.76
N LYS A 272 1.40 -13.00 1.46
CA LYS A 272 1.48 -13.89 0.30
C LYS A 272 0.37 -14.94 0.20
N ASP A 273 0.05 -15.58 1.33
CA ASP A 273 -0.87 -16.74 1.37
C ASP A 273 -2.06 -16.54 2.33
N LYS A 274 -2.07 -15.43 3.07
CA LYS A 274 -3.08 -15.13 4.10
C LYS A 274 -3.54 -13.69 3.98
N ILE A 275 -4.81 -13.45 4.28
CA ILE A 275 -5.29 -12.12 4.63
C ILE A 275 -5.34 -12.06 6.15
N TYR A 276 -4.44 -11.29 6.75
CA TYR A 276 -4.39 -11.08 8.19
C TYR A 276 -5.52 -10.15 8.60
N LEU A 277 -6.20 -10.50 9.69
CA LEU A 277 -7.39 -9.82 10.17
C LEU A 277 -7.18 -9.35 11.60
N MET A 278 -7.65 -8.14 11.89
CA MET A 278 -7.70 -7.57 13.23
C MET A 278 -9.13 -7.18 13.54
N LYS A 279 -9.61 -7.53 14.73
CA LYS A 279 -10.91 -7.09 15.24
C LYS A 279 -10.72 -6.38 16.57
N GLU A 280 -10.85 -5.06 16.52
CA GLU A 280 -10.84 -4.23 17.72
C GLU A 280 -12.17 -4.37 18.47
N ASP A 281 -12.07 -4.57 19.78
CA ASP A 281 -13.17 -4.49 20.73
C ASP A 281 -13.01 -3.23 21.57
N TYR A 282 -13.86 -2.24 21.27
CA TYR A 282 -13.86 -0.94 21.96
C TYR A 282 -14.30 -1.03 23.42
N THR A 283 -14.98 -2.10 23.83
CA THR A 283 -15.44 -2.27 25.22
C THR A 283 -14.30 -2.75 26.11
N THR A 284 -13.51 -3.71 25.64
CA THR A 284 -12.37 -4.27 26.38
C THR A 284 -11.05 -3.57 26.06
N MET A 285 -11.05 -2.67 25.07
CA MET A 285 -9.86 -2.05 24.48
C MET A 285 -8.81 -3.11 24.13
N SER A 286 -9.25 -4.17 23.45
CA SER A 286 -8.41 -5.27 23.03
C SER A 286 -8.62 -5.59 21.56
N THR A 287 -7.67 -6.30 20.95
CA THR A 287 -7.75 -6.69 19.54
C THR A 287 -7.54 -8.18 19.39
N LEU A 288 -8.49 -8.83 18.72
CA LEU A 288 -8.39 -10.22 18.30
C LEU A 288 -7.66 -10.29 16.95
N LEU A 289 -6.73 -11.23 16.84
CA LEU A 289 -6.02 -11.54 15.61
C LEU A 289 -6.55 -12.85 15.03
N SER A 290 -6.85 -12.85 13.74
CA SER A 290 -7.27 -14.03 12.97
C SER A 290 -6.77 -13.89 11.54
N TYR A 291 -7.01 -14.88 10.68
CA TYR A 291 -6.67 -14.75 9.26
C TYR A 291 -7.63 -15.52 8.37
N TYR A 292 -7.71 -15.09 7.11
CA TYR A 292 -8.29 -15.86 6.03
C TYR A 292 -7.18 -16.55 5.24
N ASP A 293 -7.24 -17.88 5.19
CA ASP A 293 -6.32 -18.70 4.41
C ASP A 293 -6.78 -18.74 2.94
N ILE A 294 -5.95 -18.20 2.04
CA ILE A 294 -6.31 -18.02 0.63
C ILE A 294 -6.40 -19.37 -0.08
N ALA A 295 -5.53 -20.33 0.26
CA ALA A 295 -5.46 -21.63 -0.40
C ALA A 295 -6.68 -22.50 -0.07
N THR A 296 -7.08 -22.53 1.19
CA THR A 296 -8.21 -23.33 1.68
C THR A 296 -9.55 -22.60 1.61
N ASN A 297 -9.53 -21.29 1.33
CA ASN A 297 -10.68 -20.38 1.33
C ASN A 297 -11.46 -20.38 2.66
N LYS A 298 -10.74 -20.41 3.80
CA LYS A 298 -11.35 -20.51 5.14
C LYS A 298 -10.86 -19.40 6.05
N ILE A 299 -11.76 -18.96 6.92
CA ILE A 299 -11.39 -18.14 8.09
C ILE A 299 -10.84 -19.08 9.17
N VAL A 300 -9.69 -18.71 9.73
CA VAL A 300 -9.05 -19.37 10.87
C VAL A 300 -9.04 -18.39 12.04
N ASN A 301 -9.81 -18.72 13.07
CA ASN A 301 -9.99 -17.89 14.27
C ASN A 301 -8.88 -18.13 15.30
N GLU A 302 -7.64 -18.00 14.86
CA GLU A 302 -6.44 -18.18 15.67
C GLU A 302 -5.43 -17.08 15.37
N ALA A 303 -4.65 -16.69 16.38
CA ALA A 303 -3.58 -15.73 16.18
C ALA A 303 -2.54 -16.30 15.20
N PHE A 304 -2.13 -15.51 14.21
CA PHE A 304 -1.12 -15.87 13.22
C PHE A 304 0.32 -15.52 13.67
N VAL A 305 0.48 -15.14 14.94
CA VAL A 305 1.76 -14.77 15.57
C VAL A 305 1.86 -15.36 16.97
N GLU A 306 3.08 -15.48 17.50
CA GLU A 306 3.38 -15.77 18.92
C GLU A 306 2.93 -14.60 19.83
N ALA A 307 1.62 -14.45 20.00
CA ALA A 307 0.99 -13.31 20.67
C ALA A 307 1.35 -13.19 22.17
N ASP A 308 1.89 -14.24 22.79
CA ASP A 308 2.35 -14.27 24.18
C ASP A 308 3.75 -13.65 24.37
N LYS A 309 4.52 -13.45 23.28
CA LYS A 309 5.88 -12.90 23.34
C LYS A 309 5.96 -11.38 23.41
N ALA A 310 4.84 -10.68 23.17
CA ALA A 310 4.79 -9.23 23.26
C ALA A 310 3.39 -8.72 23.63
N ASP A 311 3.31 -7.55 24.26
CA ASP A 311 2.02 -6.90 24.54
C ASP A 311 1.44 -6.28 23.26
N ILE A 312 0.65 -7.09 22.56
CA ILE A 312 -0.12 -6.68 21.37
C ILE A 312 -1.63 -6.59 21.67
N LYS A 313 -2.02 -6.49 22.95
CA LYS A 313 -3.44 -6.41 23.32
C LYS A 313 -4.15 -5.25 22.63
N ARG A 314 -3.46 -4.12 22.46
CA ARG A 314 -3.95 -2.92 21.78
C ARG A 314 -3.34 -2.76 20.39
N ALA A 315 -3.24 -3.87 19.65
CA ALA A 315 -2.85 -3.82 18.26
C ALA A 315 -3.83 -2.91 17.48
N TYR A 316 -3.29 -1.98 16.72
CA TYR A 316 -4.05 -0.93 16.03
C TYR A 316 -3.92 -1.04 14.51
N ASN A 317 -2.72 -1.37 14.02
CA ASN A 317 -2.46 -1.51 12.60
C ASN A 317 -1.54 -2.71 12.34
N ILE A 318 -1.61 -3.23 11.12
CA ILE A 318 -0.79 -4.34 10.63
C ILE A 318 -0.27 -3.99 9.24
N THR A 319 1.00 -4.25 9.02
CA THR A 319 1.68 -4.10 7.73
C THR A 319 2.58 -5.31 7.51
N VAL A 320 2.80 -5.68 6.25
CA VAL A 320 3.66 -6.83 5.87
C VAL A 320 4.79 -6.29 5.00
N ASP A 321 6.02 -6.67 5.34
CA ASP A 321 7.17 -6.37 4.48
C ASP A 321 7.05 -7.16 3.17
N PRO A 322 6.96 -6.49 2.01
CA PRO A 322 6.74 -7.17 0.72
C PRO A 322 7.93 -8.02 0.26
N ILE A 323 9.10 -7.90 0.90
CA ILE A 323 10.29 -8.69 0.58
C ILE A 323 10.45 -9.87 1.53
N THR A 324 10.39 -9.61 2.83
CA THR A 324 10.67 -10.65 3.85
C THR A 324 9.42 -11.40 4.31
N GLU A 325 8.23 -10.87 3.99
CA GLU A 325 6.93 -11.31 4.56
C GLU A 325 6.88 -11.20 6.09
N ASN A 326 7.81 -10.45 6.70
CA ASN A 326 7.75 -10.14 8.12
C ASN A 326 6.50 -9.31 8.42
N ILE A 327 5.86 -9.64 9.53
CA ILE A 327 4.60 -9.04 9.97
C ILE A 327 4.90 -7.99 11.03
N TYR A 328 4.43 -6.77 10.78
CA TYR A 328 4.63 -5.61 11.63
C TYR A 328 3.28 -5.22 12.25
N ILE A 329 3.14 -5.45 13.55
CA ILE A 329 1.95 -5.08 14.32
C ILE A 329 2.25 -3.83 15.13
N ALA A 330 1.55 -2.74 14.79
CA ALA A 330 1.58 -1.49 15.55
C ALA A 330 0.62 -1.55 16.72
N THR A 331 1.02 -1.02 17.88
CA THR A 331 0.16 -0.90 19.07
C THR A 331 -0.03 0.56 19.45
N SER A 332 -1.24 0.91 19.91
CA SER A 332 -1.54 2.26 20.40
C SER A 332 -2.58 2.26 21.51
N ASP A 333 -2.43 3.19 22.45
CA ASP A 333 -3.48 3.58 23.40
C ASP A 333 -4.02 5.00 23.13
N TYR A 334 -3.68 5.55 21.95
CA TYR A 334 -4.03 6.90 21.47
C TYR A 334 -3.47 8.06 22.31
N LYS A 335 -2.61 7.78 23.31
CA LYS A 335 -2.11 8.78 24.26
C LYS A 335 -0.59 8.79 24.41
N ASN A 336 0.01 7.61 24.49
CA ASN A 336 1.44 7.41 24.71
C ASN A 336 2.15 6.97 23.43
N GLU A 337 3.49 6.92 23.49
CA GLU A 337 4.30 6.35 22.41
C GLU A 337 3.82 4.95 22.02
N GLY A 338 3.54 4.76 20.74
CA GLY A 338 3.16 3.47 20.18
C GLY A 338 4.30 2.45 20.22
N GLY A 339 3.94 1.19 20.02
CA GLY A 339 4.87 0.09 19.82
C GLY A 339 4.81 -0.44 18.40
N MET A 340 5.91 -1.02 17.95
CA MET A 340 5.97 -1.84 16.73
C MET A 340 6.56 -3.20 17.09
N HIS A 341 5.84 -4.27 16.75
CA HIS A 341 6.20 -5.64 17.05
C HIS A 341 6.38 -6.40 15.75
N ILE A 342 7.56 -7.00 15.58
CA ILE A 342 7.96 -7.66 14.34
C ILE A 342 7.95 -9.18 14.55
N TYR A 343 7.28 -9.87 13.66
CA TYR A 343 7.23 -11.32 13.58
C TYR A 343 7.71 -11.76 12.20
N ASN A 344 8.27 -12.96 12.09
CA ASN A 344 8.61 -13.52 10.79
C ASN A 344 7.34 -13.98 10.04
N SER A 345 7.50 -14.37 8.79
CA SER A 345 6.40 -14.85 7.92
C SER A 345 5.65 -16.09 8.44
N ASN A 346 6.23 -16.84 9.37
CA ASN A 346 5.60 -17.97 10.05
C ASN A 346 4.96 -17.58 11.39
N GLY A 347 5.01 -16.31 11.79
CA GLY A 347 4.45 -15.80 13.03
C GLY A 347 5.39 -15.85 14.24
N GLY A 348 6.65 -16.28 14.08
CA GLY A 348 7.62 -16.30 15.17
C GLY A 348 8.09 -14.90 15.56
N TYR A 349 8.13 -14.59 16.86
CA TYR A 349 8.53 -13.27 17.34
C TYR A 349 9.99 -12.98 17.02
N ILE A 350 10.27 -11.80 16.47
CA ILE A 350 11.62 -11.33 16.18
C ILE A 350 12.05 -10.32 17.25
N LYS A 351 11.34 -9.18 17.34
CA LYS A 351 11.70 -8.05 18.21
C LYS A 351 10.59 -7.02 18.29
N SER A 352 10.77 -6.00 19.12
CA SER A 352 9.90 -4.83 19.18
C SER A 352 10.68 -3.55 19.46
N PHE A 353 10.08 -2.41 19.12
CA PHE A 353 10.63 -1.09 19.40
C PHE A 353 9.51 -0.07 19.64
N LYS A 354 9.84 1.05 20.31
CA LYS A 354 8.93 2.18 20.50
C LYS A 354 8.97 3.09 19.29
N THR A 355 7.82 3.48 18.78
CA THR A 355 7.72 4.22 17.52
C THR A 355 8.03 5.71 17.65
N LYS A 356 8.37 6.20 18.85
CA LYS A 356 8.72 7.62 19.10
C LYS A 356 7.67 8.61 18.59
N GLY A 357 6.42 8.19 18.60
CA GLY A 357 5.26 8.98 18.21
C GLY A 357 3.98 8.29 18.65
N ILE A 358 2.86 8.99 18.54
CA ILE A 358 1.55 8.50 18.98
C ILE A 358 0.79 7.94 17.77
N ASN A 359 0.17 6.78 18.00
CA ASN A 359 -0.75 6.12 17.07
C ASN A 359 -0.09 5.79 15.71
N PRO A 360 0.74 4.74 15.67
CA PRO A 360 1.45 4.35 14.45
C PRO A 360 0.46 3.82 13.41
N MET A 361 0.43 4.45 12.24
CA MET A 361 -0.49 4.14 11.14
C MET A 361 -0.01 2.99 10.25
N GLY A 362 1.26 2.60 10.36
CA GLY A 362 1.84 1.50 9.59
C GLY A 362 3.36 1.55 9.55
N ALA A 363 3.98 0.45 9.13
CA ALA A 363 5.38 0.39 8.73
C ALA A 363 5.51 0.48 7.21
N TYR A 364 6.51 1.22 6.72
CA TYR A 364 6.74 1.48 5.30
C TYR A 364 8.19 1.20 4.96
N PHE A 365 8.42 0.36 3.95
CA PHE A 365 9.69 -0.33 3.78
C PHE A 365 10.59 0.37 2.77
N VAL A 366 11.84 0.61 3.16
CA VAL A 366 12.90 1.03 2.24
C VAL A 366 13.53 -0.22 1.68
N THR A 367 13.25 -0.50 0.40
CA THR A 367 13.84 -1.62 -0.33
C THR A 367 14.95 -1.15 -1.26
N THR A 368 15.98 -1.97 -1.40
CA THR A 368 17.11 -1.75 -2.30
C THR A 368 17.50 -3.04 -3.00
N GLU A 369 17.94 -2.91 -4.25
CA GLU A 369 18.55 -4.01 -5.00
C GLU A 369 19.90 -4.37 -4.36
N VAL A 370 20.11 -5.66 -4.10
CA VAL A 370 21.33 -6.22 -3.55
C VAL A 370 22.27 -6.52 -4.71
N LYS A 371 23.33 -5.74 -4.85
CA LYS A 371 24.42 -6.07 -5.77
C LYS A 371 25.23 -7.23 -5.17
N LYS A 372 25.28 -8.36 -5.86
CA LYS A 372 26.20 -9.46 -5.55
C LYS A 372 27.63 -9.11 -5.93
#